data_AF-A0A2Z6D436-F1
#
_entry.id   AF-A0A2Z6D436-F1
#
_cell.length_a   1.000
_cell.length_b   1.000
_cell.length_c   1.000
_cell.angle_alpha   90.00
_cell.angle_beta   90.00
_cell.angle_gamma   90.00
#
_symmetry.space_group_name_H-M   'P 1'
#
loop_
_entity.id
_entity.type
_entity.pdbx_description
1 polymer ?
#
loop_
_entity_poly.entity_id
_entity_poly.type
_entity_poly.pdbx_seq_one_letter_code
_entity_poly.pdbx_strand_id
1 'polypeptide(L)'
;MRVLLLDECHLLWGDSIGYVWGRTDQEISIPISNERNKQTYYGAVDYLDKNLLLKTYDTANSKNTIDYLSYLLKESPNQQLLIFWDGASYHRSKEIQNFLASINQGLPLEQWKIYCVRFAPNCPSQNPIEDVWLQAKTWVRRFCALIPTFSHLKWMFEWFIKNTTFDFPSLQMYGAFSKIKY
;
A
#
# COMPACT_ATOMS: atom_id res chain seq x y z
N MET A 1 -6.39 -2.95 -20.60
CA MET A 1 -6.01 -3.58 -19.32
C MET A 1 -5.12 -2.63 -18.55
N ARG A 2 -5.30 -2.53 -17.23
CA ARG A 2 -4.51 -1.73 -16.30
C ARG A 2 -3.81 -2.69 -15.33
N VAL A 3 -2.51 -2.55 -15.16
CA VAL A 3 -1.71 -3.43 -14.29
C VAL A 3 -1.41 -2.71 -12.99
N LEU A 4 -1.81 -3.31 -11.88
CA LEU A 4 -1.73 -2.72 -10.55
C LEU A 4 -0.94 -3.63 -9.61
N LEU A 5 0.06 -3.06 -8.93
CA LEU A 5 0.84 -3.72 -7.88
C LEU A 5 0.26 -3.27 -6.53
N LEU A 6 -0.43 -4.16 -5.84
CA LEU A 6 -1.19 -3.87 -4.62
C LEU A 6 -0.43 -4.34 -3.38
N ASP A 7 -0.50 -3.54 -2.32
CA ASP A 7 -0.03 -3.91 -0.99
C ASP A 7 -0.68 -3.05 0.11
N GLU A 8 -0.62 -3.55 1.34
CA GLU A 8 -1.10 -2.87 2.54
C GLU A 8 0.05 -2.42 3.44
N CYS A 9 0.05 -1.13 3.78
CA CYS A 9 1.02 -0.54 4.68
C CYS A 9 0.36 -0.07 5.99
N HIS A 10 0.97 -0.41 7.12
CA HIS A 10 0.60 0.13 8.43
C HIS A 10 1.50 1.29 8.85
N LEU A 11 0.88 2.41 9.22
CA LEU A 11 1.54 3.53 9.89
C LEU A 11 1.19 3.49 11.37
N LEU A 12 2.21 3.47 12.23
CA LEU A 12 2.08 3.39 13.68
C LEU A 12 2.45 4.74 14.31
N TRP A 13 1.77 5.07 15.41
CA TRP A 13 2.04 6.23 16.24
C TRP A 13 2.37 5.81 17.66
N GLY A 14 3.25 6.58 18.31
CA GLY A 14 3.79 6.29 19.64
C GLY A 14 5.17 5.60 19.58
N ASP A 15 5.53 5.03 18.43
CA ASP A 15 6.85 4.41 18.22
C ASP A 15 7.85 5.43 17.64
N SER A 16 8.33 6.37 18.46
CA SER A 16 9.50 7.18 18.09
C SER A 16 10.76 6.54 18.66
N ILE A 17 11.46 5.76 17.82
CA ILE A 17 12.83 5.31 18.13
C ILE A 17 13.77 6.43 17.73
N GLY A 18 14.48 7.00 18.70
CA GLY A 18 15.45 8.07 18.51
C GLY A 18 16.64 7.90 19.43
N TYR A 19 17.78 8.47 19.03
CA TYR A 19 18.93 8.57 19.91
C TYR A 19 18.72 9.76 20.86
N VAL A 20 18.84 9.51 22.16
CA VAL A 20 18.84 10.55 23.19
C VAL A 20 20.20 10.59 23.86
N TRP A 21 20.69 11.80 24.15
CA TRP A 21 21.88 12.00 24.95
C TRP A 21 21.47 12.13 26.41
N GLY A 22 22.01 11.26 27.25
CA GLY A 22 21.81 11.27 28.69
C GLY A 22 23.10 11.57 29.42
N ARG A 23 22.99 12.19 30.61
CA ARG A 23 24.15 12.32 31.49
C ARG A 23 24.48 10.96 32.09
N THR A 24 25.78 10.63 32.18
CA THR A 24 26.25 9.34 32.71
C THR A 24 25.97 9.17 34.21
N ASP A 25 25.75 10.27 34.94
CA ASP A 25 25.53 10.29 36.39
C ASP A 25 24.04 10.29 36.80
N GLN A 26 23.12 10.17 35.84
CA GLN A 26 21.67 10.19 36.12
C GLN A 26 20.95 9.04 35.42
N GLU A 27 20.04 8.39 36.16
CA GLU A 27 19.15 7.38 35.61
C GLU A 27 18.13 8.02 34.66
N ILE A 28 17.97 7.44 33.48
CA ILE A 28 16.97 7.86 32.50
C ILE A 28 15.82 6.87 32.54
N SER A 29 14.67 7.31 33.04
CA SER A 29 13.43 6.54 32.92
C SER A 29 12.75 6.85 31.60
N ILE A 30 12.54 5.83 30.78
CA ILE A 30 11.83 5.95 29.49
C ILE A 30 10.40 5.44 29.71
N PRO A 31 9.38 6.32 29.72
CA PRO A 31 8.00 5.87 29.84
C PRO A 31 7.59 5.10 28.59
N ILE A 32 7.22 3.82 28.76
CA ILE A 32 6.69 2.98 27.69
C ILE A 32 5.17 3.15 27.67
N SER A 33 4.64 3.74 26.60
CA SER A 33 3.21 3.78 26.32
C SER A 33 2.83 2.59 25.42
N ASN A 34 1.78 1.85 25.79
CA ASN A 34 1.23 0.76 24.98
C ASN A 34 0.12 1.23 24.01
N GLU A 35 -0.21 2.53 24.00
CA GLU A 35 -1.25 3.07 23.11
C GLU A 35 -0.74 3.15 21.67
N ARG A 36 -0.98 2.08 20.92
CA ARG A 36 -0.65 2.00 19.49
C ARG A 36 -1.82 2.49 18.65
N ASN A 37 -1.80 3.78 18.36
CA ASN A 37 -2.63 4.30 17.28
C ASN A 37 -2.04 3.81 15.95
N LYS A 38 -2.89 3.19 15.12
CA LYS A 38 -2.49 2.63 13.82
C LYS A 38 -3.41 3.15 12.72
N GLN A 39 -2.85 3.39 11.55
CA GLN A 39 -3.58 3.63 10.32
C GLN A 39 -3.17 2.56 9.31
N THR A 40 -4.15 1.89 8.71
CA THR A 40 -3.90 0.99 7.58
C THR A 40 -4.13 1.75 6.28
N TYR A 41 -3.17 1.63 5.37
CA TYR A 41 -3.21 2.18 4.02
C TYR A 41 -3.23 1.03 3.04
N TYR A 42 -4.15 1.07 2.10
CA TYR A 42 -4.17 0.21 0.92
C TYR A 42 -3.66 1.03 -0.26
N GLY A 43 -2.65 0.50 -0.93
CA GLY A 43 -2.05 1.14 -2.09
C GLY A 43 -2.01 0.21 -3.29
N ALA A 44 -2.17 0.79 -4.47
CA ALA A 44 -1.99 0.12 -5.75
C ALA A 44 -1.19 1.04 -6.65
N VAL A 45 0.04 0.65 -6.96
CA VAL A 45 0.86 1.39 -7.93
C VAL A 45 0.43 0.98 -9.32
N ASP A 46 0.05 1.97 -10.12
CA ASP A 46 -0.11 1.80 -11.56
C ASP A 46 1.25 1.56 -12.20
N TYR A 47 1.43 0.38 -12.77
CA TYR A 47 2.71 -0.02 -13.35
C TYR A 47 3.12 0.83 -14.55
N LEU A 48 2.16 1.39 -15.30
CA LEU A 48 2.43 2.24 -16.46
C LEU A 48 2.49 3.72 -16.08
N ASP A 49 1.48 4.19 -15.35
CA ASP A 49 1.34 5.61 -15.02
C ASP A 49 2.19 6.03 -13.81
N LYS A 50 2.78 5.06 -13.09
CA LYS A 50 3.62 5.27 -11.90
C LYS A 50 2.93 6.04 -10.77
N ASN A 51 1.61 6.14 -10.83
CA ASN A 51 0.78 6.80 -9.84
C ASN A 51 0.32 5.80 -8.79
N LEU A 52 0.31 6.21 -7.52
CA LEU A 52 -0.20 5.40 -6.41
C LEU A 52 -1.67 5.74 -6.11
N LEU A 53 -2.54 4.75 -6.24
CA LEU A 53 -3.95 4.85 -5.82
C LEU A 53 -4.03 4.49 -4.33
N LEU A 54 -4.23 5.47 -3.46
CA LEU A 54 -4.20 5.28 -2.01
C LEU A 54 -5.59 5.35 -1.38
N LYS A 55 -5.92 4.43 -0.47
CA LYS A 55 -7.12 4.51 0.37
C LYS A 55 -6.82 4.08 1.81
N THR A 56 -7.51 4.69 2.77
CA THR A 56 -7.29 4.48 4.21
C THR A 56 -8.38 3.62 4.84
N TYR A 57 -7.97 2.73 5.73
CA TYR A 57 -8.86 1.86 6.50
C TYR A 57 -8.34 1.67 7.93
N ASP A 58 -9.21 1.26 8.84
CA ASP A 58 -8.82 1.01 10.23
C ASP A 58 -7.96 -0.27 10.36
N THR A 59 -8.26 -1.29 9.56
CA THR A 59 -7.56 -2.58 9.58
C THR A 59 -7.48 -3.22 8.21
N ALA A 60 -6.58 -4.19 8.04
CA ALA A 60 -6.52 -5.04 6.86
C ALA A 60 -7.42 -6.27 7.06
N ASN A 61 -8.45 -6.42 6.24
CA ASN A 61 -9.35 -7.57 6.26
C ASN A 61 -10.06 -7.73 4.91
N SER A 62 -10.74 -8.86 4.72
CA SER A 62 -11.44 -9.18 3.47
C SER A 62 -12.47 -8.12 3.07
N LYS A 63 -13.24 -7.57 4.01
CA LYS A 63 -14.24 -6.53 3.73
C LYS A 63 -13.61 -5.26 3.15
N ASN A 64 -12.53 -4.79 3.77
CA ASN A 64 -11.81 -3.59 3.33
C ASN A 64 -11.08 -3.85 2.01
N THR A 65 -10.52 -5.04 1.81
CA THR A 65 -9.96 -5.45 0.52
C THR A 65 -11.04 -5.43 -0.58
N ILE A 66 -12.25 -5.95 -0.35
CA ILE A 66 -13.36 -5.90 -1.34
C ILE A 66 -13.73 -4.45 -1.68
N ASP A 67 -13.87 -3.60 -0.67
CA ASP A 67 -14.16 -2.19 -0.87
C ASP A 67 -13.04 -1.49 -1.65
N TYR A 68 -11.79 -1.85 -1.39
CA TYR A 68 -10.64 -1.32 -2.12
C TYR A 68 -10.60 -1.78 -3.58
N LEU A 69 -10.84 -3.07 -3.85
CA LEU A 69 -10.98 -3.59 -5.22
C LEU A 69 -12.12 -2.92 -5.98
N SER A 70 -13.24 -2.66 -5.31
CA SER A 70 -14.39 -1.94 -5.88
C SER A 70 -14.02 -0.48 -6.21
N TYR A 71 -13.23 0.16 -5.35
CA TYR A 71 -12.66 1.47 -5.62
C TYR A 71 -11.74 1.46 -6.85
N LEU A 72 -10.83 0.50 -6.98
CA LEU A 72 -9.93 0.39 -8.14
C LEU A 72 -10.69 0.20 -9.46
N LEU A 73 -11.78 -0.57 -9.45
CA LEU A 73 -12.68 -0.71 -10.60
C LEU A 73 -13.34 0.62 -10.98
N LYS A 74 -13.77 1.40 -9.99
CA LYS A 74 -14.38 2.71 -10.20
C LYS A 74 -13.38 3.72 -10.78
N GLU A 75 -12.13 3.69 -10.31
CA GLU A 75 -11.04 4.54 -10.80
C GLU A 75 -10.51 4.12 -12.18
N SER A 76 -10.94 2.97 -12.70
CA SER A 76 -10.49 2.42 -13.99
C SER A 76 -11.68 2.08 -14.89
N PRO A 77 -12.56 3.07 -15.21
CA PRO A 77 -13.75 2.81 -15.99
C PRO A 77 -13.38 2.23 -17.35
N ASN A 78 -14.11 1.20 -17.78
CA ASN A 78 -13.89 0.48 -19.05
C ASN A 78 -12.53 -0.21 -19.20
N GLN A 79 -11.78 -0.40 -18.11
CA GLN A 79 -10.52 -1.15 -18.11
C GLN A 79 -10.65 -2.43 -17.29
N GLN A 80 -10.04 -3.50 -17.77
CA GLN A 80 -9.77 -4.70 -16.97
C GLN A 80 -8.58 -4.46 -16.06
N LEU A 81 -8.65 -4.98 -14.84
CA LEU A 81 -7.58 -4.89 -13.85
C LEU A 81 -6.83 -6.20 -13.77
N LEU A 82 -5.52 -6.13 -13.98
CA LEU A 82 -4.58 -7.19 -13.62
C LEU A 82 -3.90 -6.76 -12.31
N ILE A 83 -4.27 -7.40 -11.21
CA ILE A 83 -3.81 -7.06 -9.87
C ILE A 83 -2.76 -8.07 -9.44
N PHE A 84 -1.57 -7.59 -9.08
CA PHE A 84 -0.56 -8.38 -8.40
C PHE A 84 -0.57 -8.04 -6.92
N TRP A 85 -0.64 -9.05 -6.06
CA TRP A 85 -0.69 -8.88 -4.61
C TRP A 85 -0.02 -10.04 -3.88
N ASP A 86 0.15 -9.88 -2.57
CA ASP A 86 0.76 -10.89 -1.72
C ASP A 86 -0.16 -12.10 -1.44
N GLY A 87 0.32 -13.04 -0.63
CA GLY A 87 -0.41 -14.25 -0.25
C GLY A 87 -1.23 -14.16 1.02
N ALA A 88 -1.57 -12.96 1.51
CA ALA A 88 -2.25 -12.77 2.78
C ALA A 88 -3.51 -13.67 2.91
N SER A 89 -3.79 -14.13 4.13
CA SER A 89 -4.90 -15.06 4.38
C SER A 89 -6.25 -14.46 3.96
N TYR A 90 -6.45 -13.16 4.17
CA TYR A 90 -7.67 -12.45 3.78
C TYR A 90 -7.83 -12.31 2.26
N HIS A 91 -6.74 -12.19 1.49
CA HIS A 91 -6.75 -12.27 0.02
C HIS A 91 -7.26 -13.62 -0.51
N ARG A 92 -7.16 -14.67 0.31
CA ARG A 92 -7.60 -16.04 -0.05
C ARG A 92 -8.92 -16.43 0.59
N SER A 93 -9.56 -15.51 1.30
CA SER A 93 -10.84 -15.78 1.98
C SER A 93 -11.94 -16.15 0.99
N LYS A 94 -12.96 -16.87 1.49
CA LYS A 94 -14.12 -17.21 0.68
C LYS A 94 -14.89 -15.97 0.21
N GLU A 95 -14.89 -14.92 1.01
CA GLU A 95 -15.49 -13.63 0.69
C GLU A 95 -14.86 -12.99 -0.56
N ILE A 96 -13.53 -12.95 -0.62
CA ILE A 96 -12.81 -12.44 -1.80
C ILE A 96 -13.08 -13.32 -3.03
N GLN A 97 -13.02 -14.65 -2.87
CA GLN A 97 -13.30 -15.56 -3.98
C GLN A 97 -14.71 -15.38 -4.54
N ASN A 98 -15.71 -15.25 -3.66
CA ASN A 98 -17.11 -15.04 -4.06
C ASN A 98 -17.29 -13.67 -4.74
N PHE A 99 -16.63 -12.62 -4.25
CA PHE A 99 -16.65 -11.31 -4.88
C PHE A 99 -16.02 -11.32 -6.29
N LEU A 100 -14.84 -11.92 -6.45
CA LEU A 100 -14.19 -12.03 -7.75
C LEU A 100 -15.04 -12.86 -8.74
N ALA A 101 -15.65 -13.95 -8.25
CA ALA A 101 -16.55 -14.78 -9.04
C ALA A 101 -17.82 -14.01 -9.48
N SER A 102 -18.40 -13.17 -8.62
CA SER A 102 -19.58 -12.38 -8.97
C SER A 102 -19.26 -11.26 -9.96
N ILE A 103 -18.13 -10.59 -9.80
CA ILE A 103 -17.66 -9.52 -10.69
C ILE A 103 -17.36 -10.04 -12.11
N ASN A 104 -16.84 -11.27 -12.21
CA ASN A 104 -16.49 -11.92 -13.47
C ASN A 104 -17.57 -12.88 -13.99
N GLN A 105 -18.76 -12.91 -13.37
CA GLN A 105 -19.80 -13.87 -13.71
C GLN A 105 -20.23 -13.75 -15.18
N GLY A 106 -20.25 -14.89 -15.89
CA GLY A 106 -20.67 -14.96 -17.28
C GLY A 106 -19.66 -14.37 -18.29
N LEU A 107 -18.49 -13.93 -17.83
CA LEU A 107 -17.44 -13.41 -18.70
C LEU A 107 -16.40 -14.50 -19.00
N PRO A 108 -15.98 -14.66 -20.27
CA PRO A 108 -14.82 -15.48 -20.59
C PRO A 108 -13.56 -14.86 -19.96
N LEU A 109 -12.49 -15.66 -19.81
CA LEU A 109 -11.28 -15.26 -19.08
C LEU A 109 -10.66 -13.97 -19.65
N GLU A 110 -10.70 -13.81 -20.96
CA GLU A 110 -10.18 -12.64 -21.69
C GLU A 110 -10.98 -11.37 -21.44
N GLN A 111 -12.18 -11.50 -20.86
CA GLN A 111 -13.10 -10.40 -20.54
C GLN A 111 -13.24 -10.15 -19.04
N TRP A 112 -12.53 -10.88 -18.18
CA TRP A 112 -12.60 -10.68 -16.74
C TRP A 112 -12.27 -9.24 -16.36
N LYS A 113 -13.10 -8.66 -15.49
CA LYS A 113 -12.94 -7.28 -15.00
C LYS A 113 -11.78 -7.18 -14.02
N ILE A 114 -11.60 -8.21 -13.19
CA ILE A 114 -10.44 -8.33 -12.30
C ILE A 114 -9.81 -9.71 -12.48
N TYR A 115 -8.51 -9.72 -12.71
CA TYR A 115 -7.67 -10.91 -12.63
C TYR A 115 -6.58 -10.69 -11.58
N CYS A 116 -6.48 -11.57 -10.59
CA CYS A 116 -5.50 -11.46 -9.52
C CYS A 116 -4.37 -12.48 -9.71
N VAL A 117 -3.13 -12.01 -9.65
CA VAL A 117 -1.90 -12.82 -9.66
C VAL A 117 -1.21 -12.64 -8.32
N ARG A 118 -0.70 -13.74 -7.77
CA ARG A 118 -0.02 -13.72 -6.48
C ARG A 118 1.49 -13.72 -6.67
N PHE A 119 2.19 -12.90 -5.90
CA PHE A 119 3.64 -12.95 -5.79
C PHE A 119 4.13 -14.26 -5.14
N ALA A 120 5.42 -14.55 -5.30
CA ALA A 120 6.03 -15.64 -4.55
C ALA A 120 5.95 -15.36 -3.04
N PRO A 121 5.72 -16.39 -2.21
CA PRO A 121 5.64 -16.20 -0.76
C PRO A 121 6.95 -15.64 -0.21
N ASN A 122 6.86 -14.71 0.75
CA ASN A 122 7.99 -14.10 1.46
C ASN A 122 9.03 -13.42 0.55
N CYS A 123 8.61 -12.90 -0.60
CA CYS A 123 9.50 -12.25 -1.58
C CYS A 123 9.09 -10.79 -1.82
N PRO A 124 9.23 -9.90 -0.82
CA PRO A 124 8.80 -8.50 -0.94
C PRO A 124 9.55 -7.73 -2.04
N SER A 125 10.75 -8.19 -2.42
CA SER A 125 11.51 -7.65 -3.56
C SER A 125 10.79 -7.76 -4.90
N GLN A 126 9.76 -8.60 -5.02
CA GLN A 126 8.90 -8.69 -6.20
C GLN A 126 7.82 -7.60 -6.26
N ASN A 127 7.58 -6.87 -5.17
CA ASN A 127 6.50 -5.89 -5.11
C ASN A 127 7.06 -4.46 -4.99
N PRO A 128 7.23 -3.72 -6.10
CA PRO A 128 7.81 -2.37 -6.10
C PRO A 128 7.11 -1.35 -5.19
N ILE A 129 5.85 -1.58 -4.81
CA ILE A 129 5.15 -0.70 -3.86
C ILE A 129 5.77 -0.72 -2.46
N GLU A 130 6.51 -1.77 -2.09
CA GLU A 130 7.27 -1.81 -0.83
C GLU A 130 8.32 -0.71 -0.78
N ASP A 131 8.95 -0.39 -1.92
CA ASP A 131 9.89 0.74 -2.03
C ASP A 131 9.16 2.08 -1.87
N VAL A 132 7.93 2.20 -2.37
CA VAL A 132 7.06 3.39 -2.16
C VAL A 132 6.82 3.59 -0.67
N TRP A 133 6.41 2.53 0.04
CA TRP A 133 6.18 2.59 1.48
C TRP A 133 7.44 2.92 2.27
N LEU A 134 8.56 2.31 1.91
CA LEU A 134 9.84 2.56 2.55
C LEU A 134 10.25 4.04 2.40
N GLN A 135 10.10 4.62 1.22
CA GLN A 135 10.44 6.03 0.98
C GLN A 135 9.51 6.97 1.73
N ALA A 136 8.21 6.74 1.69
CA ALA A 136 7.24 7.56 2.41
C ALA A 136 7.49 7.52 3.93
N LYS A 137 7.68 6.32 4.51
CA LYS A 137 8.01 6.16 5.93
C LYS A 137 9.35 6.81 6.27
N THR A 138 10.38 6.63 5.44
CA THR A 138 11.70 7.22 5.66
C THR A 138 11.64 8.74 5.62
N TRP A 139 10.90 9.32 4.68
CA TRP A 139 10.72 10.77 4.59
C TRP A 139 10.01 11.32 5.82
N VAL A 140 8.87 10.73 6.21
CA VAL A 140 8.12 11.15 7.40
C VAL A 140 8.96 11.04 8.68
N ARG A 141 9.78 9.98 8.81
CA ARG A 141 10.69 9.80 9.95
C ARG A 141 11.70 10.94 10.13
N ARG A 142 12.10 11.64 9.07
CA ARG A 142 13.01 12.80 9.17
C ARG A 142 12.41 13.96 9.96
N PHE A 143 11.08 14.02 10.03
CA PHE A 143 10.35 15.08 10.70
C PHE A 143 9.69 14.61 11.99
N CYS A 144 9.91 13.37 12.45
CA CYS A 144 9.17 12.78 13.57
C CYS A 144 9.25 13.62 14.86
N ALA A 145 10.39 14.27 15.11
CA ALA A 145 10.58 15.14 16.27
C ALA A 145 9.75 16.44 16.21
N LEU A 146 9.30 16.84 15.02
CA LEU A 146 8.52 18.06 14.78
C LEU A 146 7.02 17.78 14.63
N ILE A 147 6.61 16.51 14.63
CA ILE A 147 5.23 16.09 14.38
C ILE A 147 4.51 15.94 15.74
N PRO A 148 3.54 16.80 16.07
CA PRO A 148 2.96 16.84 17.41
C PRO A 148 1.87 15.78 17.61
N THR A 149 1.25 15.29 16.52
CA THR A 149 0.12 14.36 16.63
C THR A 149 0.09 13.36 15.47
N PHE A 150 -0.63 12.25 15.68
CA PHE A 150 -0.80 11.24 14.64
C PHE A 150 -1.49 11.79 13.38
N SER A 151 -2.45 12.71 13.53
CA SER A 151 -3.11 13.35 12.39
C SER A 151 -2.13 14.11 11.49
N HIS A 152 -1.13 14.78 12.07
CA HIS A 152 -0.08 15.44 11.29
C HIS A 152 0.83 14.42 10.60
N LEU A 153 1.19 13.32 11.29
CA LEU A 153 1.95 12.22 10.68
C LEU A 153 1.23 11.64 9.44
N LYS A 154 -0.07 11.37 9.56
CA LYS A 154 -0.92 10.87 8.47
C LYS A 154 -1.00 11.86 7.32
N TRP A 155 -1.24 13.13 7.61
CA TRP A 155 -1.27 14.19 6.61
C TRP A 155 0.06 14.29 5.85
N MET A 156 1.19 14.26 6.55
CA MET A 156 2.52 14.30 5.94
C MET A 156 2.77 13.08 5.05
N PHE A 157 2.39 11.89 5.51
CA PHE A 157 2.52 10.64 4.76
C PHE A 157 1.70 10.69 3.45
N GLU A 158 0.43 11.09 3.55
CA GLU A 158 -0.47 11.22 2.39
C GLU A 158 -0.04 12.33 1.44
N TRP A 159 0.45 13.45 1.97
CA TRP A 159 0.98 14.55 1.18
C TRP A 159 2.21 14.11 0.39
N PHE A 160 3.15 13.40 1.02
CA PHE A 160 4.33 12.90 0.34
C PHE A 160 3.95 11.96 -0.81
N ILE A 161 3.04 11.02 -0.56
CA ILE A 161 2.56 10.10 -1.60
C ILE A 161 1.90 10.83 -2.77
N LYS A 162 1.02 11.80 -2.49
CA LYS A 162 0.29 12.54 -3.53
C LYS A 162 1.18 13.44 -4.38
N ASN A 163 2.30 13.92 -3.82
CA ASN A 163 3.19 14.89 -4.46
C ASN A 163 4.51 14.26 -4.95
N THR A 164 4.65 12.94 -4.87
CA THR A 164 5.84 12.23 -5.33
C THR A 164 5.48 11.34 -6.51
N THR A 165 6.17 11.53 -7.63
CA THR A 165 6.18 10.54 -8.70
C THR A 165 7.21 9.48 -8.38
N PHE A 166 6.79 8.22 -8.35
CA PHE A 166 7.66 7.11 -8.00
C PHE A 166 8.33 6.57 -9.26
N ASP A 167 9.61 6.91 -9.45
CA ASP A 167 10.42 6.39 -10.56
C ASP A 167 11.57 5.55 -10.00
N PHE A 168 11.32 4.23 -9.87
CA PHE A 168 12.28 3.29 -9.31
C PHE A 168 12.71 2.26 -10.35
N PRO A 169 13.97 1.78 -10.32
CA PRO A 169 14.39 0.66 -11.14
C PRO A 169 13.54 -0.59 -10.93
N SER A 170 13.05 -0.82 -9.70
CA SER A 170 12.18 -1.94 -9.34
C SER A 170 10.83 -1.88 -10.07
N LEU A 171 10.27 -0.70 -10.31
CA LEU A 171 9.06 -0.53 -11.13
C LEU A 171 9.27 -0.88 -12.61
N GLN A 172 10.50 -1.08 -13.06
CA GLN A 172 10.81 -1.52 -14.42
C GLN A 172 11.26 -2.99 -14.46
N MET A 173 11.26 -3.70 -13.33
CA MET A 173 11.84 -5.05 -13.24
C MET A 173 11.09 -6.10 -14.06
N TYR A 174 9.81 -5.86 -14.35
CA TYR A 174 8.99 -6.74 -15.18
C TYR A 174 9.01 -6.36 -16.66
N GLY A 175 9.82 -5.36 -17.03
CA GLY A 175 10.02 -4.87 -18.40
C GLY A 175 9.70 -3.39 -18.56
N ALA A 176 10.17 -2.81 -19.66
CA ALA A 176 9.81 -1.46 -20.09
C ALA A 176 8.54 -1.51 -20.94
N PHE A 177 7.47 -0.84 -20.49
CA PHE A 177 6.20 -0.80 -21.21
C PHE A 177 5.79 0.64 -21.46
N SER A 178 5.35 0.89 -22.68
CA SER A 178 4.80 2.18 -23.10
C SER A 178 3.32 2.04 -23.41
N LYS A 179 2.54 3.10 -23.15
CA LYS A 179 1.18 3.18 -23.69
C LYS A 179 1.26 3.06 -25.22
N ILE A 180 0.62 2.03 -25.78
CA ILE A 180 0.39 1.96 -27.22
C ILE A 180 -0.59 3.09 -27.53
N LYS A 181 -0.09 4.18 -28.12
CA LYS A 181 -0.93 5.24 -28.65
C LYS A 181 -1.58 4.69 -29.92
N TYR A 182 -2.90 4.50 -29.88
CA TYR A 182 -3.71 4.31 -31.08
C TYR A 182 -4.10 5.68 -31.63
#